data_AF-A0A3D2BAK9-F1
#
_entry.id   AF-A0A3D2BAK9-F1
#
_cell.length_a   1.000
_cell.length_b   1.000
_cell.length_c   1.000
_cell.angle_alpha   90.00
_cell.angle_beta   90.00
_cell.angle_gamma   90.00
#
_symmetry.space_group_name_H-M   'P 1'
#
loop_
_entity.id
_entity.type
_entity.pdbx_description
1 polymer ?
#
loop_
_entity_poly.entity_id
_entity_poly.type
_entity_poly.pdbx_seq_one_letter_code
_entity_poly.pdbx_strand_id
1 'polypeptide(L)'
;NVWVLPDINEELSVGLTLEGPTEGEKAVESRLEEGCYYLLFDARSHRGASAEVRQWVSRILSPANLIYQAEEVYQSYWFPAYGLLPRWH
;
A
#
# COMPACT_ATOMS: atom_id res chain seq x y z
N ASN A 1 14.67 -20.16 -3.64
CA ASN A 1 13.85 -18.96 -3.39
C ASN A 1 12.48 -19.18 -4.00
N VAL A 2 11.47 -19.40 -3.17
CA VAL A 2 10.07 -19.51 -3.62
C VAL A 2 9.48 -18.12 -3.48
N TRP A 3 9.05 -17.53 -4.59
CA TRP A 3 8.26 -16.31 -4.58
C TRP A 3 6.80 -16.75 -4.71
N VAL A 4 6.04 -16.54 -3.65
CA VAL A 4 4.58 -16.69 -3.69
C VAL A 4 4.04 -15.31 -4.03
N LEU A 5 3.57 -15.16 -5.26
CA LEU A 5 2.77 -14.01 -5.66
C LEU A 5 1.32 -14.39 -5.36
N PRO A 6 0.61 -13.69 -4.44
CA PRO A 6 -0.81 -13.94 -4.24
C PRO A 6 -1.56 -13.62 -5.53
N ASP A 7 -2.63 -14.37 -5.82
CA ASP A 7 -3.52 -14.11 -6.94
C ASP A 7 -4.23 -12.77 -6.69
N ILE A 8 -3.71 -11.69 -7.27
CA ILE A 8 -4.35 -10.37 -7.28
C ILE A 8 -5.49 -10.46 -8.30
N ASN A 9 -6.59 -11.11 -7.93
CA ASN A 9 -7.75 -11.26 -8.81
C ASN A 9 -9.08 -10.86 -8.17
N GLU A 10 -9.04 -10.10 -7.08
CA GLU A 10 -10.18 -9.32 -6.65
C GLU A 10 -9.84 -7.86 -6.89
N GLU A 11 -10.55 -7.22 -7.83
CA GLU A 11 -10.67 -5.76 -7.88
C GLU A 11 -11.15 -5.31 -6.50
N LEU A 12 -10.20 -4.96 -5.63
CA LEU A 12 -10.48 -4.39 -4.32
C LEU A 12 -11.19 -3.07 -4.59
N SER A 13 -12.50 -3.04 -4.41
CA SER A 13 -13.28 -1.81 -4.51
C SER A 13 -12.74 -0.87 -3.44
N VAL A 14 -12.01 0.15 -3.85
CA VAL A 14 -11.31 1.04 -2.92
C VAL A 14 -12.27 2.02 -2.22
N GLY A 15 -13.55 2.03 -2.62
CA GLY A 15 -14.62 2.85 -2.04
C GLY A 15 -15.63 2.06 -1.21
N LEU A 16 -16.05 2.65 -0.09
CA LEU A 16 -17.04 2.10 0.84
C LEU A 16 -18.38 2.83 0.60
N THR A 17 -19.37 2.15 0.01
CA THR A 17 -20.74 2.69 -0.10
C THR A 17 -21.54 2.24 1.12
N LEU A 18 -21.82 3.17 2.04
CA LEU A 18 -22.68 2.91 3.21
C LEU A 18 -24.14 3.14 2.82
N GLU A 19 -24.89 2.07 2.61
CA GLU A 19 -26.36 2.12 2.57
C GLU A 19 -26.94 1.80 3.95
N GLY A 20 -27.83 2.66 4.44
CA GLY A 20 -28.75 2.38 5.55
C GLY A 20 -30.13 2.97 5.23
N PRO A 21 -31.22 2.56 5.89
CA PRO A 21 -31.31 1.85 7.17
C PRO A 21 -32.20 0.57 7.12
N THR A 22 -32.49 0.00 8.29
CA THR A 22 -33.52 -1.01 8.67
C THR A 22 -33.17 -2.51 8.73
N GLU A 23 -33.12 -2.97 9.99
CA GLU A 23 -33.46 -4.29 10.56
C GLU A 23 -32.69 -5.54 10.14
N GLY A 24 -31.74 -5.94 10.99
CA GLY A 24 -31.16 -7.28 11.01
C GLY A 24 -29.66 -7.23 11.21
N GLU A 25 -29.23 -6.95 12.45
CA GLU A 25 -27.83 -6.91 12.85
C GLU A 25 -27.08 -8.20 12.43
N LYS A 26 -26.37 -8.12 11.32
CA LYS A 26 -25.15 -8.88 11.09
C LYS A 26 -24.04 -7.84 11.10
N ALA A 27 -23.36 -7.72 12.22
CA ALA A 27 -22.11 -6.99 12.32
C ALA A 27 -21.07 -7.68 11.41
N VAL A 28 -21.07 -7.32 10.13
CA VAL A 28 -19.97 -7.59 9.22
C VAL A 28 -19.07 -6.37 9.34
N GLU A 29 -18.26 -6.33 10.39
CA GLU A 29 -17.15 -5.40 10.49
C GLU A 29 -16.06 -5.86 9.50
N SER A 30 -16.37 -5.80 8.19
CA SER A 30 -15.37 -5.89 7.13
C SER A 30 -14.73 -4.51 7.02
N ARG A 31 -13.90 -4.18 8.01
CA ARG A 31 -12.91 -3.12 7.82
C ARG A 31 -11.93 -3.65 6.78
N LEU A 32 -11.71 -2.91 5.70
CA LEU A 32 -10.59 -3.18 4.80
C LEU A 32 -9.33 -3.26 5.67
N GLU A 33 -8.50 -4.28 5.48
CA GLU A 33 -7.22 -4.32 6.18
C GLU A 33 -6.39 -3.11 5.76
N GLU A 34 -6.24 -2.20 6.72
CA GLU A 34 -5.36 -1.06 6.66
C GLU A 34 -3.90 -1.55 6.55
N GLY A 35 -3.42 -1.69 5.32
CA GLY A 35 -2.08 -2.20 4.99
C GLY A 35 -1.12 -1.12 4.47
N CYS A 36 0.19 -1.39 4.58
CA CYS A 36 1.22 -0.54 3.99
C CYS A 36 2.19 -1.38 3.17
N TYR A 37 2.54 -0.88 1.98
CA TYR A 37 3.55 -1.49 1.12
C TYR A 37 4.93 -0.91 1.41
N TYR A 38 5.94 -1.78 1.45
CA TYR A 38 7.32 -1.40 1.69
C TYR A 38 8.25 -2.01 0.64
N LEU A 39 9.20 -1.20 0.16
CA LEU A 39 10.32 -1.67 -0.64
C LEU A 39 11.52 -1.88 0.27
N LEU A 40 12.00 -3.11 0.37
CA LEU A 40 13.13 -3.48 1.21
C LEU A 40 14.41 -3.60 0.38
N PHE A 41 15.51 -3.04 0.88
CA PHE A 41 16.83 -3.23 0.30
C PHE A 41 17.52 -4.45 0.90
N ASP A 42 17.95 -5.39 0.07
CA ASP A 42 18.77 -6.51 0.53
C ASP A 42 20.19 -6.03 0.89
N ALA A 43 20.44 -5.92 2.20
CA ALA A 43 21.72 -5.47 2.76
C ALA A 43 22.88 -6.43 2.46
N ARG A 44 22.62 -7.67 2.04
CA ARG A 44 23.68 -8.63 1.65
C ARG A 44 24.21 -8.36 0.25
N SER A 45 23.46 -7.64 -0.57
CA SER A 45 23.90 -7.26 -1.92
C SER A 45 24.73 -5.98 -1.87
N HIS A 46 25.83 -5.92 -2.64
CA HIS A 46 26.67 -4.73 -2.71
C HIS A 46 25.87 -3.47 -3.10
N ARG A 47 24.89 -3.61 -4.01
CA ARG A 47 24.03 -2.49 -4.43
C ARG A 47 23.02 -2.09 -3.37
N GLY A 48 22.35 -3.04 -2.70
CA GLY A 48 21.40 -2.75 -1.62
C GLY A 48 22.08 -2.20 -0.36
N ALA A 49 23.35 -2.54 -0.14
CA ALA A 49 24.18 -1.98 0.94
C ALA A 49 24.66 -0.55 0.67
N SER A 50 24.68 -0.07 -0.58
CA SER A 50 25.12 1.29 -0.92
C SER A 50 24.08 2.35 -0.53
N ALA A 51 24.49 3.30 0.32
CA ALA A 51 23.63 4.40 0.77
C ALA A 51 23.20 5.32 -0.39
N GLU A 52 24.11 5.60 -1.33
CA GLU A 52 23.83 6.45 -2.50
C GLU A 52 22.77 5.82 -3.39
N VAL A 53 22.88 4.51 -3.64
CA VAL A 53 21.90 3.76 -4.43
C VAL A 53 20.54 3.77 -3.72
N ARG A 54 20.51 3.49 -2.41
CA ARG A 54 19.24 3.53 -1.65
C ARG A 54 18.60 4.91 -1.72
N GLN A 55 19.37 5.98 -1.51
CA GLN A 55 18.85 7.34 -1.55
C GLN A 55 18.33 7.72 -2.95
N TRP A 56 19.06 7.34 -4.00
CA TRP A 56 18.66 7.58 -5.38
C TRP A 56 17.35 6.85 -5.72
N VAL A 57 17.26 5.55 -5.42
CA VAL A 57 16.04 4.76 -5.63
C VAL A 57 14.86 5.33 -4.84
N SER A 58 15.04 5.69 -3.56
CA SER A 58 13.97 6.28 -2.74
C SER A 58 13.48 7.64 -3.24
N ARG A 59 14.32 8.43 -3.94
CA ARG A 59 13.89 9.69 -4.57
C ARG A 59 13.04 9.42 -5.81
N ILE A 60 13.45 8.47 -6.65
CA ILE A 60 12.71 8.10 -7.87
C ILE A 60 11.37 7.48 -7.48
N LEU A 61 11.41 6.44 -6.65
CA LEU A 61 10.26 5.68 -6.15
C LEU A 61 9.69 6.29 -4.86
N SER A 62 9.67 7.63 -4.77
CA SER A 62 9.03 8.28 -3.63
C SER A 62 7.53 7.93 -3.61
N PRO A 63 6.90 7.81 -2.44
CA PRO A 63 5.48 7.41 -2.37
C PRO A 63 4.56 8.31 -3.19
N ALA A 64 4.83 9.63 -3.21
CA ALA A 64 4.08 10.58 -4.02
C ALA A 64 4.21 10.30 -5.53
N ASN A 65 5.42 9.99 -6.01
CA ASN A 65 5.63 9.63 -7.42
C ASN A 65 4.94 8.32 -7.78
N LEU A 66 4.95 7.34 -6.88
CA LEU A 66 4.30 6.05 -7.10
C LEU A 66 2.78 6.21 -7.18
N ILE A 67 2.17 6.97 -6.26
CA ILE A 67 0.73 7.22 -6.26
C ILE A 67 0.35 8.01 -7.51
N TYR A 68 1.11 9.05 -7.88
CA TYR A 68 0.84 9.85 -9.08
C TYR A 68 0.82 9.02 -10.38
N GLN A 69 1.60 7.94 -10.45
CA GLN A 69 1.65 7.04 -11.60
C GLN A 69 0.65 5.88 -11.50
N ALA A 70 -0.05 5.73 -10.38
CA ALA A 70 -1.08 4.70 -10.20
C ALA A 70 -2.40 5.11 -10.85
N GLU A 71 -3.33 4.16 -10.98
CA GLU A 71 -4.68 4.44 -11.48
C GLU A 71 -5.44 5.42 -10.56
N GLU A 72 -6.40 6.15 -11.13
CA GLU A 72 -7.15 7.22 -10.45
C GLU A 72 -7.83 6.75 -9.15
N VAL A 73 -8.28 5.49 -9.13
CA VAL A 73 -8.84 4.87 -7.94
C VAL A 73 -7.81 4.90 -6.80
N TYR A 74 -6.57 4.47 -7.03
CA TYR A 74 -5.54 4.46 -5.98
C TYR A 74 -5.10 5.87 -5.57
N GLN A 75 -5.10 6.83 -6.49
CA GLN A 75 -4.78 8.23 -6.17
C GLN A 75 -5.74 8.84 -5.14
N SER A 76 -6.98 8.36 -5.11
CA SER A 76 -8.03 8.87 -4.21
C SER A 76 -7.98 8.28 -2.80
N TYR A 77 -7.39 7.10 -2.64
CA TYR A 77 -7.48 6.33 -1.39
C TYR A 77 -6.12 5.93 -0.79
N TRP A 78 -5.03 6.01 -1.55
CA TRP A 78 -3.69 5.71 -1.03
C TRP A 78 -3.01 6.98 -0.52
N PHE A 79 -2.32 6.82 0.60
CA PHE A 79 -1.58 7.89 1.25
C PHE A 79 -0.09 7.54 1.34
N PRO A 80 0.82 8.53 1.14
CA PRO A 80 2.24 8.35 1.37
C PRO A 80 2.57 7.83 2.78
N ALA A 81 3.21 6.67 2.88
CA ALA A 81 3.75 6.17 4.13
C ALA A 81 5.12 6.79 4.43
N TYR A 82 5.19 7.70 5.41
CA TYR A 82 6.43 8.35 5.83
C TYR A 82 7.10 7.66 7.04
N GLY A 83 6.51 6.59 7.55
CA GLY A 83 7.02 5.83 8.68
C GLY A 83 6.70 4.34 8.54
N LEU A 84 7.39 3.52 9.33
CA LEU A 84 7.17 2.06 9.39
C LEU A 84 5.94 1.68 10.23
N LEU A 85 5.53 2.57 11.12
CA LEU A 85 4.28 2.43 11.84
C LEU A 85 3.23 3.20 11.05
N PRO A 86 2.08 2.57 10.77
CA PRO A 86 1.08 3.27 10.02
C PRO A 86 0.48 4.34 10.94
N ARG A 87 0.77 5.60 10.59
CA ARG A 87 0.13 6.78 11.18
C ARG A 87 -1.00 7.17 10.25
N TRP A 88 -2.10 6.43 10.35
CA TRP A 88 -3.36 6.80 9.73
C TRP A 88 -3.81 8.10 10.41
N HIS A 89 -3.76 9.22 9.68
CA HIS A 89 -4.25 10.53 10.13
C HIS A 89 -5.63 10.79 9.53
#